data_AF-A0A0A7LMQ4-F1
#
_entry.id   AF-A0A0A7LMQ4-F1
#
_cell.length_a   1.000
_cell.length_b   1.000
_cell.length_c   1.000
_cell.angle_alpha   90.00
_cell.angle_beta   90.00
_cell.angle_gamma   90.00
#
_symmetry.space_group_name_H-M   'P 1'
#
loop_
_entity.id
_entity.type
_entity.pdbx_description
1 polymer ?
#
loop_
_entity_poly.entity_id
_entity_poly.type
_entity_poly.pdbx_seq_one_letter_code
_entity_poly.pdbx_strand_id
1 'polypeptide(L)'
;MRISALLVCLCLLLMANTCTPDPRRGNPELQLLEQTWLHAHEEDQGDVHVYRPNTYAFPPSRGRTGMAFEHNGLFTQFDIAPTDGLEGHKGQWQAVKENTLHISLEDHSQPDYNLEIISLEPGLLKVRRVD
;
A
#
# COMPACT_ATOMS: atom_id res chain seq x y z
N MET A 1 -32.85 -28.68 -20.91
CA MET A 1 -32.89 -27.20 -21.01
C MET A 1 -33.11 -26.46 -19.69
N ARG A 2 -33.37 -27.12 -18.54
CA ARG A 2 -33.57 -26.43 -17.24
C ARG A 2 -32.31 -26.37 -16.36
N ILE A 3 -31.41 -27.35 -16.51
CA ILE A 3 -30.14 -27.44 -15.76
C ILE A 3 -29.15 -26.35 -16.20
N SER A 4 -29.14 -25.99 -17.48
CA SER A 4 -28.26 -24.95 -18.04
C SER A 4 -28.54 -23.56 -17.47
N ALA A 5 -29.82 -23.23 -17.19
CA ALA A 5 -30.20 -21.95 -16.59
C ALA A 5 -29.80 -21.85 -15.10
N LEU A 6 -29.90 -22.96 -14.36
CA LEU A 6 -29.45 -23.05 -12.96
C LEU A 6 -27.92 -22.92 -12.84
N LEU A 7 -27.17 -23.50 -13.77
CA LEU A 7 -25.71 -23.39 -13.80
C LEU A 7 -25.24 -21.97 -14.11
N VAL A 8 -25.92 -21.27 -15.04
CA VAL A 8 -25.61 -19.86 -15.36
C VAL A 8 -25.92 -18.93 -14.19
N CYS A 9 -27.03 -19.13 -13.48
CA CYS A 9 -27.33 -18.36 -12.27
C CYS A 9 -26.32 -18.60 -11.15
N LEU A 10 -25.83 -19.83 -10.97
CA LEU A 10 -24.81 -20.15 -9.97
C LEU A 10 -23.45 -19.51 -10.32
N CYS A 11 -23.06 -19.49 -11.60
CA CYS A 11 -21.85 -18.80 -12.05
C CYS A 11 -21.93 -17.28 -11.86
N LEU A 12 -23.10 -16.66 -12.08
CA LEU A 12 -23.29 -15.22 -11.85
C LEU A 12 -23.26 -14.85 -10.36
N LEU A 13 -23.76 -15.72 -9.49
CA LEU A 13 -23.70 -15.52 -8.03
C LEU A 13 -22.28 -15.66 -7.46
N LEU A 14 -21.43 -16.52 -8.05
CA LEU A 14 -20.04 -16.68 -7.62
C LEU A 14 -19.15 -15.45 -7.99
N MET A 15 -19.46 -14.74 -9.07
CA MET A 15 -18.70 -13.56 -9.51
C MET A 15 -19.06 -12.27 -8.72
N ALA A 16 -20.20 -12.24 -8.02
CA ALA A 16 -20.62 -11.05 -7.27
C ALA A 16 -19.80 -10.83 -5.97
N ASN A 17 -19.10 -11.85 -5.48
CA ASN A 17 -18.32 -11.80 -4.25
C ASN A 17 -16.82 -11.48 -4.45
N THR A 18 -16.36 -11.27 -5.69
CA THR A 18 -14.95 -10.92 -5.95
C THR A 18 -14.69 -9.43 -6.00
N CYS A 19 -15.69 -8.58 -5.73
CA CYS A 19 -15.47 -7.14 -5.64
C CYS A 19 -14.80 -6.80 -4.31
N THR A 20 -13.48 -6.65 -4.31
CA THR A 20 -12.79 -5.95 -3.24
C THR A 20 -13.25 -4.49 -3.20
N PRO A 21 -13.57 -3.94 -2.02
CA PRO A 21 -13.87 -2.51 -1.87
C PRO A 21 -12.71 -1.67 -2.41
N ASP A 22 -13.00 -0.56 -3.11
CA ASP A 22 -11.97 0.37 -3.57
C ASP A 22 -11.17 0.88 -2.35
N PRO A 23 -9.85 0.62 -2.28
CA PRO A 23 -9.03 0.97 -1.12
C PRO A 23 -8.94 2.49 -0.92
N ARG A 24 -9.27 3.32 -1.91
CA ARG A 24 -9.14 4.78 -1.85
C ARG A 24 -10.32 5.49 -1.19
N ARG A 25 -11.39 4.77 -0.85
CA ARG A 25 -12.62 5.30 -0.24
C ARG A 25 -13.14 6.60 -0.88
N GLY A 26 -13.10 6.69 -2.21
CA GLY A 26 -13.62 7.85 -2.95
C GLY A 26 -12.70 9.08 -2.99
N ASN A 27 -11.45 8.98 -2.53
CA ASN A 27 -10.43 10.00 -2.78
C ASN A 27 -9.60 9.63 -4.03
N PRO A 28 -9.84 10.24 -5.19
CA PRO A 28 -9.14 9.91 -6.43
C PRO A 28 -7.65 10.29 -6.40
N GLU A 29 -7.23 11.25 -5.56
CA GLU A 29 -5.82 11.66 -5.47
C GLU A 29 -4.92 10.54 -4.93
N LEU A 30 -5.50 9.62 -4.15
CA LEU A 30 -4.80 8.43 -3.64
C LEU A 30 -4.36 7.47 -4.75
N GLN A 31 -4.82 7.65 -5.99
CA GLN A 31 -4.24 6.93 -7.14
C GLN A 31 -2.73 7.20 -7.28
N LEU A 32 -2.24 8.36 -6.84
CA LEU A 32 -0.80 8.66 -6.85
C LEU A 32 0.01 7.73 -5.93
N LEU A 33 -0.62 7.09 -4.94
CA LEU A 33 0.04 6.12 -4.09
C LEU A 33 0.43 4.84 -4.85
N GLU A 34 -0.28 4.50 -5.93
CA GLU A 34 -0.20 3.23 -6.66
C GLU A 34 1.13 3.08 -7.42
N GLN A 35 2.21 2.89 -6.67
CA GLN A 35 3.59 2.69 -7.13
C GLN A 35 4.45 2.19 -5.96
N THR A 36 5.74 1.98 -6.24
CA THR A 36 6.73 1.69 -5.20
C THR A 36 7.34 2.99 -4.68
N TRP A 37 7.28 3.16 -3.37
CA TRP A 37 7.82 4.26 -2.60
C TRP A 37 8.98 3.78 -1.73
N LEU A 38 10.17 4.35 -1.93
CA LEU A 38 11.36 4.04 -1.15
C LEU A 38 11.65 5.19 -0.18
N HIS A 39 12.13 4.83 1.02
CA HIS A 39 12.37 5.79 2.09
C HIS A 39 13.58 6.69 1.76
N ALA A 40 13.32 7.99 1.63
CA ALA A 40 14.30 9.05 1.48
C ALA A 40 14.66 9.63 2.86
N HIS A 41 15.25 8.81 3.73
CA HIS A 41 15.56 9.17 5.11
C HIS A 41 16.41 10.44 5.25
N GLU A 42 17.14 10.82 4.20
CA GLU A 42 17.91 12.07 4.13
C GLU A 42 17.02 13.33 4.11
N GLU A 43 15.74 13.19 3.72
CA GLU A 43 14.75 14.26 3.61
C GLU A 43 13.75 14.30 4.78
N ASP A 44 13.82 13.32 5.69
CA ASP A 44 12.94 13.21 6.86
C ASP A 44 13.03 14.46 7.76
N GLN A 45 11.91 14.81 8.39
CA GLN A 45 11.83 15.93 9.33
C GLN A 45 11.02 15.54 10.56
N GLY A 46 11.71 15.39 11.69
CA GLY A 46 11.07 15.01 12.95
C GLY A 46 10.41 13.64 12.85
N ASP A 47 9.09 13.61 12.98
CA ASP A 47 8.25 12.41 12.91
C ASP A 47 7.63 12.17 11.52
N VAL A 48 7.99 13.01 10.54
CA VAL A 48 7.52 12.89 9.16
C VAL A 48 8.56 12.17 8.32
N HIS A 49 8.18 10.99 7.82
CA HIS A 49 8.97 10.21 6.89
C HIS A 49 8.67 10.62 5.45
N VAL A 50 9.73 10.74 4.65
CA VAL A 50 9.66 11.14 3.25
C VAL A 50 9.98 9.96 2.37
N TYR A 51 9.10 9.69 1.41
CA TYR A 51 9.28 8.66 0.41
C TYR A 51 9.29 9.25 -0.99
N ARG A 52 10.09 8.64 -1.85
CA ARG A 52 10.19 8.96 -3.28
C ARG A 52 9.92 7.71 -4.10
N PRO A 53 9.44 7.82 -5.35
CA PRO A 53 9.30 6.67 -6.23
C PRO A 53 10.61 5.91 -6.41
N ASN A 54 10.55 4.63 -6.71
CA ASN A 54 11.73 3.82 -7.00
C ASN A 54 12.56 4.32 -8.21
N THR A 55 12.01 5.22 -9.03
CA THR A 55 12.68 5.88 -10.16
C THR A 55 13.44 7.15 -9.78
N TYR A 56 13.30 7.62 -8.53
CA TYR A 56 14.02 8.79 -8.04
C TYR A 56 15.52 8.51 -7.93
N ALA A 57 16.34 9.51 -8.27
CA ALA A 57 17.79 9.42 -8.19
C ALA A 57 18.27 9.58 -6.74
N PHE A 58 18.17 8.51 -5.96
CA PHE A 58 18.60 8.49 -4.57
C PHE A 58 20.11 8.69 -4.43
N PRO A 59 20.57 9.39 -3.38
CA PRO A 59 21.97 9.34 -2.99
C PRO A 59 22.37 7.91 -2.54
N PRO A 60 23.67 7.57 -2.56
CA PRO A 60 24.14 6.27 -2.12
C PRO A 60 23.68 5.94 -0.68
N SER A 61 23.12 4.75 -0.47
CA SER A 61 22.69 4.23 0.83
C SER A 61 23.01 2.74 0.96
N ARG A 62 23.16 2.24 2.20
CA ARG A 62 23.37 0.82 2.52
C ARG A 62 22.04 0.05 2.56
N GLY A 63 21.26 0.15 1.49
CA GLY A 63 19.88 -0.36 1.44
C GLY A 63 18.85 0.73 1.79
N ARG A 64 17.60 0.47 1.41
CA ARG A 64 16.45 1.33 1.68
C ARG A 64 15.23 0.45 1.95
N THR A 65 14.50 0.78 3.01
CA THR A 65 13.16 0.26 3.25
C THR A 65 12.16 1.01 2.38
N GLY A 66 10.93 0.54 2.33
CA GLY A 66 9.90 1.17 1.52
C GLY A 66 8.57 0.46 1.60
N MET A 67 7.70 0.81 0.67
CA MET A 67 6.41 0.18 0.51
C MET A 67 5.93 0.27 -0.93
N ALA A 68 5.11 -0.68 -1.36
CA ALA A 68 4.36 -0.61 -2.61
C ALA A 68 2.86 -0.64 -2.31
N PHE A 69 2.13 0.27 -2.94
CA PHE A 69 0.67 0.25 -2.97
C PHE A 69 0.23 -0.22 -4.36
N GLU A 70 -0.65 -1.20 -4.40
CA GLU A 70 -1.28 -1.67 -5.63
C GLU A 70 -2.75 -1.23 -5.70
N HIS A 71 -3.28 -1.13 -6.91
CA HIS A 71 -4.61 -0.59 -7.22
C HIS A 71 -5.77 -1.32 -6.50
N ASN A 72 -5.59 -2.59 -6.18
CA ASN A 72 -6.61 -3.46 -5.58
C ASN A 72 -6.53 -3.53 -4.05
N GLY A 73 -5.78 -2.63 -3.41
CA GLY A 73 -5.60 -2.61 -1.97
C GLY A 73 -4.46 -3.49 -1.49
N LEU A 74 -3.74 -4.18 -2.39
CA LEU A 74 -2.55 -4.92 -1.98
C LEU A 74 -1.44 -3.97 -1.56
N PHE A 75 -0.76 -4.36 -0.48
CA PHE A 75 0.35 -3.64 0.09
C PHE A 75 1.55 -4.56 0.18
N THR A 76 2.74 -4.02 -0.02
CA THR A 76 3.99 -4.72 0.34
C THR A 76 4.87 -3.77 1.13
N GLN A 77 5.22 -4.11 2.36
CA GLN A 77 6.29 -3.43 3.09
C GLN A 77 7.63 -4.02 2.70
N PHE A 78 8.63 -3.19 2.48
CA PHE A 78 9.99 -3.62 2.20
C PHE A 78 10.91 -3.31 3.37
N ASP A 79 11.50 -4.36 3.94
CA ASP A 79 12.48 -4.29 5.02
C ASP A 79 13.84 -4.85 4.57
N ILE A 80 14.88 -4.56 5.33
CA ILE A 80 16.22 -5.10 5.09
C ILE A 80 16.31 -6.46 5.77
N ALA A 81 16.48 -7.51 4.97
CA ALA A 81 16.63 -8.87 5.45
C ALA A 81 17.95 -9.04 6.23
N PRO A 82 18.05 -10.01 7.16
CA PRO A 82 19.27 -10.26 7.94
C PRO A 82 20.54 -10.52 7.12
N THR A 83 20.40 -10.95 5.86
CA THR A 83 21.51 -11.20 4.93
C THR A 83 21.68 -10.10 3.89
N ASP A 84 21.39 -8.85 4.24
CA ASP A 84 21.47 -7.66 3.37
C ASP A 84 20.61 -7.75 2.09
N GLY A 85 19.56 -8.58 2.13
CA GLY A 85 18.56 -8.70 1.07
C GLY A 85 17.39 -7.73 1.26
N LEU A 86 16.50 -7.66 0.27
CA LEU A 86 15.20 -7.00 0.42
C LEU A 86 14.16 -8.05 0.81
N GLU A 87 13.50 -7.88 1.95
CA GLU A 87 12.40 -8.72 2.41
C GLU A 87 11.08 -7.98 2.19
N GLY A 88 10.07 -8.68 1.67
CA GLY A 88 8.76 -8.10 1.34
C GLY A 88 7.66 -8.71 2.17
N HIS A 89 7.00 -7.92 3.01
CA HIS A 89 5.86 -8.33 3.83
C HIS A 89 4.56 -7.95 3.12
N LYS A 90 3.78 -8.96 2.72
CA LYS A 90 2.50 -8.75 2.03
C LYS A 90 1.42 -8.32 3.00
N GLY A 91 0.50 -7.51 2.50
CA GLY A 91 -0.51 -6.86 3.32
C GLY A 91 -1.63 -6.26 2.51
N GLN A 92 -2.50 -5.53 3.20
CA GLN A 92 -3.56 -4.74 2.62
C GLN A 92 -3.44 -3.29 3.09
N TRP A 93 -3.92 -2.37 2.26
CA TRP A 93 -4.10 -0.98 2.61
C TRP A 93 -5.51 -0.51 2.28
N GLN A 94 -6.05 0.38 3.11
CA GLN A 94 -7.32 1.03 2.85
C GLN A 94 -7.34 2.43 3.47
N ALA A 95 -7.95 3.39 2.78
CA ALA A 95 -8.24 4.70 3.32
C ALA A 95 -9.36 4.59 4.36
N VAL A 96 -9.05 4.92 5.61
CA VAL A 96 -10.02 4.97 6.72
C VAL A 96 -10.53 6.39 6.94
N LYS A 97 -9.80 7.40 6.50
CA LYS A 97 -10.18 8.83 6.44
C LYS A 97 -9.58 9.46 5.18
N GLU A 98 -9.88 10.72 4.91
CA GLU A 98 -9.41 11.46 3.73
C GLU A 98 -7.87 11.39 3.54
N ASN A 99 -7.12 11.56 4.64
CA ASN A 99 -5.65 11.51 4.67
C ASN A 99 -5.11 10.42 5.63
N THR A 100 -5.89 9.37 5.92
CA THR A 100 -5.41 8.30 6.81
C THR A 100 -5.61 6.95 6.16
N LEU A 101 -4.51 6.23 6.00
CA LEU A 101 -4.48 4.85 5.53
C LEU A 101 -4.37 3.91 6.73
N HIS A 102 -5.06 2.78 6.67
CA HIS A 102 -4.86 1.65 7.55
C HIS A 102 -4.10 0.57 6.80
N ILE A 103 -3.05 0.05 7.42
CA ILE A 103 -2.17 -0.98 6.87
C ILE A 103 -2.26 -2.22 7.75
N SER A 104 -2.49 -3.37 7.12
CA SER A 104 -2.42 -4.68 7.77
C SER A 104 -1.45 -5.58 7.05
N LEU A 105 -0.64 -6.34 7.80
CA LEU A 105 0.33 -7.28 7.24
C LEU A 105 -0.15 -8.71 7.46
N GLU A 106 -0.09 -9.53 6.40
CA GLU A 106 -0.60 -10.90 6.39
C GLU A 106 0.22 -11.85 7.27
N ASP A 107 1.51 -11.57 7.42
CA ASP A 107 2.43 -12.36 8.24
C ASP A 107 2.47 -11.95 9.71
N HIS A 108 1.73 -10.89 10.07
CA HIS A 108 1.71 -10.31 11.41
C HIS A 108 3.12 -9.99 11.97
N SER A 109 4.09 -9.72 11.08
CA SER A 109 5.44 -9.29 11.44
C SER A 109 5.43 -8.00 12.27
N GLN A 110 4.41 -7.16 12.07
CA GLN A 110 4.09 -5.99 12.87
C GLN A 110 2.58 -5.94 13.14
N PRO A 111 2.15 -5.30 14.24
CA PRO A 111 0.74 -4.97 14.41
C PRO A 111 0.27 -4.02 13.31
N ASP A 112 -1.00 -4.12 12.96
CA ASP A 112 -1.66 -3.17 12.05
C ASP A 112 -1.43 -1.74 12.54
N TYR A 113 -1.26 -0.82 11.60
CA TYR A 113 -0.92 0.57 11.90
C TYR A 113 -1.58 1.53 10.92
N ASN A 114 -1.62 2.81 11.30
CA ASN A 114 -2.15 3.84 10.43
C ASN A 114 -1.04 4.77 9.93
N LEU A 115 -1.18 5.21 8.68
CA LEU A 115 -0.35 6.24 8.08
C LEU A 115 -1.21 7.49 7.84
N GLU A 116 -0.84 8.59 8.49
CA GLU A 116 -1.35 9.91 8.17
C GLU A 116 -0.55 10.48 6.99
N ILE A 117 -1.23 10.80 5.90
CA ILE A 117 -0.65 11.46 4.72
C ILE A 117 -0.52 12.94 5.03
N ILE A 118 0.71 13.43 5.09
CA ILE A 118 1.03 14.85 5.30
C ILE A 118 1.07 15.60 3.97
N SER A 119 1.60 14.95 2.92
CA SER A 119 1.62 15.47 1.55
C SER A 119 1.72 14.31 0.57
N LEU A 120 0.95 14.39 -0.51
CA LEU A 120 0.98 13.45 -1.62
C LEU A 120 1.02 14.26 -2.92
N GLU A 121 2.16 14.22 -3.59
CA GLU A 121 2.40 14.90 -4.85
C GLU A 121 3.03 13.92 -5.86
N PRO A 122 3.00 14.21 -7.16
CA PRO A 122 3.75 13.42 -8.13
C PRO A 122 5.24 13.33 -7.75
N GLY A 123 5.66 12.15 -7.31
CA GLY A 123 7.05 11.90 -6.92
C GLY A 123 7.43 12.26 -5.48
N LEU A 124 6.45 12.52 -4.61
CA LEU A 124 6.69 12.81 -3.19
C LEU A 124 5.54 12.29 -2.33
N LEU A 125 5.87 11.46 -1.34
CA LEU A 125 4.94 11.01 -0.32
C LEU A 125 5.53 11.34 1.04
N LYS A 126 4.84 12.17 1.82
CA LYS A 126 5.18 12.45 3.22
C LYS A 126 4.14 11.83 4.12
N VAL A 127 4.58 11.02 5.06
CA VAL A 127 3.68 10.33 5.99
C VAL A 127 4.18 10.43 7.42
N ARG A 128 3.24 10.32 8.35
CA ARG A 128 3.49 10.09 9.77
C ARG A 128 2.81 8.79 10.17
N ARG A 129 3.51 7.93 10.91
CA ARG A 129 2.89 6.75 11.54
C ARG A 129 2.11 7.20 12.77
N VAL A 130 0.85 6.81 12.85
CA VAL A 130 -0.03 7.12 13.99
C VAL A 130 -0.59 5.83 14.56
N ASP A 131 -0.59 5.74 15.89
CA ASP A 131 -1.11 4.60 16.65
C ASP A 131 -2.66 4.63 16.71
#